data_AF-A0A9P6KXU3-F1
#
_entry.id   AF-A0A9P6KXU3-F1
#
_cell.length_a   1.000
_cell.length_b   1.000
_cell.length_c   1.000
_cell.angle_alpha   90.00
_cell.angle_beta   90.00
_cell.angle_gamma   90.00
#
_symmetry.space_group_name_H-M   'P 1'
#
loop_
_entity.id
_entity.type
_entity.pdbx_description
1 polymer ?
#
loop_
_entity_poly.entity_id
_entity_poly.type
_entity_poly.pdbx_seq_one_letter_code
_entity_poly.pdbx_strand_id
1 'polypeptide(L)'
;MTETINKIIKSIETRVDTLCKTNLNAKNLIRTMNEFAISQINYYVGIVEMEADQFKEIDENIRRILTRHHVHQQPVCKERFHLTRNVLGRTCKCENRSERMLLQLHKALEFNKEILLTSRSILKTE
;
A
#
# COMPACT_ATOMS: atom_id res chain seq x y z
N MET A 1 -7.05 -8.18 -17.28
CA MET A 1 -6.80 -7.38 -16.06
C MET A 1 -6.29 -8.23 -14.90
N THR A 2 -6.84 -9.43 -14.67
CA THR A 2 -6.35 -10.38 -13.65
C THR A 2 -4.88 -10.79 -13.83
N GLU A 3 -4.42 -10.95 -15.07
CA GLU A 3 -3.02 -11.32 -15.34
C GLU A 3 -2.01 -10.26 -14.86
N THR A 4 -2.34 -8.97 -15.02
CA THR A 4 -1.50 -7.86 -14.59
C THR A 4 -1.41 -7.79 -13.07
N ILE A 5 -2.54 -7.96 -12.38
CA ILE A 5 -2.60 -8.01 -10.90
C ILE A 5 -1.76 -9.19 -10.39
N ASN A 6 -1.91 -10.38 -10.97
CA ASN A 6 -1.12 -11.54 -10.59
C ASN A 6 0.39 -11.34 -10.77
N LYS A 7 0.82 -10.62 -11.80
CA LYS A 7 2.23 -10.25 -12.00
C LYS A 7 2.73 -9.31 -10.90
N ILE A 8 1.91 -8.35 -10.49
CA ILE A 8 2.23 -7.42 -9.39
C ILE A 8 2.36 -8.19 -8.08
N ILE A 9 1.41 -9.06 -7.76
CA ILE A 9 1.43 -9.88 -6.54
C ILE A 9 2.70 -10.72 -6.50
N LYS A 10 3.01 -11.46 -7.57
CA LYS A 10 4.24 -12.28 -7.65
C LYS A 10 5.51 -11.45 -7.51
N SER A 11 5.56 -10.25 -8.09
CA SER A 11 6.69 -9.33 -7.93
C SER A 11 6.87 -8.92 -6.47
N ILE A 12 5.76 -8.65 -5.76
CA ILE A 12 5.80 -8.30 -4.35
C ILE A 12 6.26 -9.49 -3.49
N GLU A 13 5.69 -10.67 -3.72
CA GLU A 13 6.04 -11.89 -2.98
C GLU A 13 7.51 -12.26 -3.15
N THR A 14 8.01 -12.28 -4.39
CA THR A 14 9.42 -12.59 -4.68
C THR A 14 10.35 -11.60 -4.00
N ARG A 15 10.03 -10.30 -4.04
CA ARG A 15 10.85 -9.28 -3.37
C ARG A 15 10.83 -9.44 -1.86
N VAL A 16 9.67 -9.68 -1.25
CA VAL A 16 9.55 -9.91 0.20
C VAL A 16 10.33 -11.16 0.62
N ASP A 17 10.26 -12.24 -0.15
CA ASP A 17 11.01 -13.47 0.10
C ASP A 17 12.53 -13.23 0.06
N THR A 18 13.02 -12.46 -0.93
CA THR A 18 14.44 -12.09 -1.00
C THR A 18 14.87 -11.23 0.20
N LEU A 19 14.02 -10.30 0.65
CA LEU A 19 14.32 -9.44 1.80
C LEU A 19 14.38 -10.25 3.10
N CYS A 20 13.50 -11.23 3.29
CA CYS A 20 13.51 -12.09 4.48
C CYS A 20 14.77 -12.95 4.59
N LYS A 21 15.42 -13.28 3.47
CA LYS A 21 16.70 -14.01 3.43
C LYS A 21 17.93 -13.14 3.74
N THR A 22 17.77 -11.83 3.84
CA THR A 22 18.87 -10.92 4.17
C THR A 22 19.10 -10.83 5.68
N ASN A 23 20.34 -10.55 6.10
CA ASN A 23 20.70 -10.33 7.50
C ASN A 23 20.31 -8.93 8.02
N LEU A 24 19.16 -8.40 7.60
CA LEU A 24 18.67 -7.11 8.08
C LEU A 24 18.10 -7.24 9.49
N ASN A 25 18.39 -6.25 10.35
CA ASN A 25 17.66 -6.10 11.61
C ASN A 25 16.15 -5.98 11.31
N ALA A 26 15.29 -6.62 12.11
CA ALA A 26 13.84 -6.61 11.99
C ALA A 26 13.24 -5.19 11.78
N LYS A 27 13.81 -4.16 12.43
CA LYS A 27 13.37 -2.77 12.21
C LYS A 27 13.61 -2.30 10.77
N ASN A 28 14.77 -2.62 10.22
CA ASN A 28 15.16 -2.25 8.86
C ASN A 28 14.42 -3.11 7.84
N LEU A 29 14.25 -4.40 8.11
CA LEU A 29 13.47 -5.31 7.26
C LEU A 29 12.04 -4.80 7.08
N ILE A 30 11.34 -4.49 8.17
CA ILE A 30 9.97 -3.95 8.11
C ILE A 30 9.94 -2.60 7.40
N ARG A 31 10.93 -1.71 7.64
CA ARG A 31 10.99 -0.42 6.96
C ARG A 31 11.14 -0.57 5.45
N THR A 32 12.08 -1.39 5.00
CA THR A 32 12.34 -1.64 3.57
C THR A 32 11.16 -2.33 2.90
N MET A 33 10.51 -3.28 3.58
CA MET A 33 9.28 -3.91 3.08
C MET A 33 8.16 -2.88 2.91
N ASN A 34 7.96 -2.00 3.89
CA ASN A 34 6.96 -0.94 3.81
C ASN A 34 7.25 0.05 2.69
N GLU A 35 8.49 0.53 2.57
CA GLU A 35 8.90 1.43 1.49
C GLU A 35 8.60 0.82 0.12
N PHE A 36 8.95 -0.45 -0.07
CA PHE A 36 8.72 -1.14 -1.33
C PHE A 36 7.23 -1.38 -1.61
N ALA A 37 6.48 -1.99 -0.68
CA ALA A 37 5.08 -2.33 -0.87
C ALA A 37 4.21 -1.07 -1.06
N ILE A 38 4.44 -0.02 -0.27
CA ILE A 38 3.74 1.25 -0.41
C ILE A 38 4.07 1.90 -1.75
N SER A 39 5.33 1.88 -2.19
CA SER A 39 5.70 2.45 -3.49
C SER A 39 5.02 1.72 -4.65
N GLN A 40 4.92 0.39 -4.59
CA GLN A 40 4.23 -0.39 -5.62
C GLN A 40 2.73 -0.09 -5.64
N ILE A 41 2.09 -0.12 -4.47
CA ILE A 41 0.66 0.20 -4.34
C ILE A 41 0.39 1.61 -4.86
N ASN A 42 1.18 2.61 -4.46
CA ASN A 42 1.00 3.99 -4.91
C ASN A 42 1.08 4.16 -6.44
N TYR A 43 1.90 3.35 -7.11
CA TYR A 43 2.05 3.41 -8.56
C TYR A 43 0.82 2.83 -9.28
N TYR A 44 0.31 1.70 -8.79
CA TYR A 44 -0.81 1.01 -9.44
C TYR A 44 -2.19 1.53 -9.02
N VAL A 45 -2.30 2.18 -7.85
CA VAL A 45 -3.53 2.82 -7.37
C VAL A 45 -3.98 3.88 -8.39
N GLY A 46 -5.15 3.66 -9.00
CA GLY A 46 -5.75 4.55 -9.99
C GLY A 46 -5.38 4.24 -11.45
N ILE A 47 -4.41 3.36 -11.70
CA ILE A 47 -4.10 2.82 -13.04
C ILE A 47 -4.77 1.47 -13.23
N VAL A 48 -4.73 0.62 -12.20
CA VAL A 48 -5.34 -0.70 -12.19
C VAL A 48 -6.52 -0.67 -11.23
N GLU A 49 -7.69 -1.08 -11.71
CA GLU A 49 -8.87 -1.29 -10.87
C GLU A 49 -8.62 -2.49 -9.95
N MET A 50 -8.21 -2.19 -8.71
CA MET A 50 -8.03 -3.17 -7.65
C MET A 50 -9.09 -2.97 -6.58
N GLU A 51 -9.77 -4.05 -6.22
CA GLU A 51 -10.77 -4.06 -5.16
C GLU A 51 -10.13 -4.27 -3.78
N ALA A 52 -10.83 -3.88 -2.70
CA ALA A 52 -10.34 -4.01 -1.32
C ALA A 52 -9.89 -5.45 -0.99
N ASP A 53 -10.59 -6.45 -1.49
CA ASP A 53 -10.26 -7.86 -1.20
C ASP A 53 -8.94 -8.31 -1.85
N GLN A 54 -8.56 -7.72 -2.98
CA GLN A 54 -7.25 -7.97 -3.61
C GLN A 54 -6.10 -7.37 -2.77
N PHE A 55 -6.33 -6.24 -2.11
CA PHE A 55 -5.35 -5.69 -1.17
C PHE A 55 -5.21 -6.55 0.08
N LYS A 56 -6.31 -7.11 0.60
CA LYS A 56 -6.29 -8.07 1.71
C LYS A 56 -5.52 -9.33 1.35
N GLU A 57 -5.71 -9.87 0.15
CA GLU A 57 -4.99 -11.05 -0.34
C GLU A 57 -3.47 -10.83 -0.36
N ILE A 58 -3.04 -9.65 -0.84
CA ILE A 58 -1.62 -9.25 -0.80
C ILE A 58 -1.09 -9.23 0.63
N ASP A 59 -1.83 -8.62 1.55
CA ASP A 59 -1.42 -8.54 2.95
C ASP A 59 -1.34 -9.93 3.62
N GLU A 60 -2.28 -10.82 3.32
CA GLU A 60 -2.26 -12.21 3.77
C GLU A 60 -1.05 -12.99 3.25
N ASN A 61 -0.72 -12.83 1.97
CA ASN A 61 0.44 -13.51 1.38
C ASN A 61 1.75 -12.99 1.97
N ILE A 62 1.89 -11.68 2.17
CA ILE A 62 3.06 -11.10 2.85
C ILE A 62 3.19 -11.66 4.27
N ARG A 63 2.10 -11.71 5.04
CA ARG A 63 2.10 -12.30 6.39
C ARG A 63 2.50 -13.78 6.37
N ARG A 64 2.02 -14.56 5.40
CA ARG A 64 2.38 -15.98 5.23
C ARG A 64 3.88 -16.16 5.00
N ILE A 65 4.50 -15.29 4.18
CA ILE A 65 5.95 -15.31 3.93
C ILE A 65 6.72 -14.96 5.21
N LEU A 66 6.29 -13.91 5.93
CA LEU A 66 6.93 -13.51 7.19
C LEU A 66 6.88 -14.58 8.27
N THR A 67 5.79 -15.35 8.34
CA THR A 67 5.67 -16.49 9.26
C THR A 67 6.58 -17.64 8.85
N ARG A 68 6.69 -17.93 7.55
CA ARG A 68 7.60 -18.96 7.02
C ARG A 68 9.07 -18.68 7.37
N HIS A 69 9.49 -17.42 7.29
CA HIS A 69 10.86 -17.01 7.63
C HIS A 69 11.08 -16.71 9.11
N HIS A 70 10.10 -17.03 9.98
CA HIS A 70 10.15 -16.79 11.43
C HIS A 70 10.41 -15.32 11.85
N VAL A 71 10.24 -14.36 10.94
CA VAL A 71 10.29 -12.92 11.25
C VAL A 71 9.08 -12.52 12.10
N HIS A 72 7.96 -13.23 11.91
CA HIS A 72 6.72 -13.00 12.62
C HIS A 72 6.11 -14.33 13.11
N GLN A 73 5.85 -14.44 14.42
CA GLN A 73 5.28 -15.65 15.01
C GLN A 73 3.74 -15.63 14.99
N GLN A 74 3.09 -16.79 14.85
CA GLN A 74 1.68 -16.96 15.23
C GLN A 74 1.64 -17.33 16.72
N PRO A 75 0.82 -16.67 17.58
CA PRO A 75 -0.37 -15.88 17.30
C PRO A 75 -0.16 -14.38 17.58
N VAL A 76 0.49 -13.65 16.69
CA VAL A 76 0.56 -12.19 16.84
C VAL A 76 -0.76 -11.55 16.38
N CYS A 77 -1.23 -10.56 17.14
CA CYS A 77 -2.42 -9.77 16.79
C CYS A 77 -2.32 -9.17 15.38
N LYS A 78 -3.23 -9.59 14.48
CA LYS A 78 -3.34 -9.09 13.11
C LYS A 78 -3.57 -7.57 13.07
N GLU A 79 -4.47 -7.08 13.91
CA GLU A 79 -4.78 -5.64 14.02
C GLU A 79 -3.56 -4.79 14.36
N ARG A 80 -2.68 -5.33 15.22
CA ARG A 80 -1.46 -4.64 15.63
C ARG A 80 -0.49 -4.45 14.47
N PHE A 81 -0.56 -5.25 13.40
CA PHE A 81 0.26 -5.10 12.20
C PHE A 81 0.05 -3.75 11.50
N HIS A 82 -1.19 -3.25 11.48
CA HIS A 82 -1.58 -2.03 10.75
C HIS A 82 -1.42 -0.74 11.57
N LEU A 83 -1.25 -0.88 12.89
CA LEU A 83 -1.13 0.25 13.81
C LEU A 83 0.28 0.88 13.78
N THR A 84 0.35 2.18 14.13
CA THR A 84 1.63 2.88 14.32
C THR A 84 2.34 2.41 15.59
N ARG A 85 3.67 2.44 15.58
CA ARG A 85 4.52 2.10 16.74
C ARG A 85 4.16 2.90 17.99
N ASN A 86 3.73 4.15 17.85
CA ASN A 86 3.33 5.02 18.96
C ASN A 86 2.12 4.47 19.75
N VAL A 87 1.23 3.73 19.09
CA VAL A 87 0.11 3.02 19.72
C VAL A 87 0.40 1.52 19.81
N LEU A 88 1.68 1.18 20.05
CA LEU A 88 2.20 -0.18 20.16
C LEU A 88 2.15 -1.01 18.87
N GLY A 89 1.74 -0.48 17.73
CA GLY A 89 1.61 -1.19 16.45
C GLY A 89 2.92 -1.65 15.78
N ARG A 90 2.78 -2.38 14.66
CA ARG A 90 3.85 -3.02 13.88
C ARG A 90 3.83 -2.58 12.39
N THR A 91 3.61 -1.29 12.15
CA THR A 91 4.06 -0.48 10.99
C THR A 91 3.58 -0.84 9.57
N CYS A 92 2.97 -1.98 9.25
CA CYS A 92 2.60 -2.27 7.85
C CYS A 92 1.27 -1.60 7.46
N LYS A 93 1.34 -0.50 6.71
CA LYS A 93 0.20 0.40 6.44
C LYS A 93 -0.45 0.22 5.07
N CYS A 94 -0.16 -0.85 4.33
CA CYS A 94 -0.49 -0.97 2.90
C CYS A 94 -1.97 -0.66 2.56
N GLU A 95 -2.91 -1.25 3.30
CA GLU A 95 -4.35 -1.10 3.08
C GLU A 95 -4.86 0.33 3.43
N ASN A 96 -4.56 0.82 4.63
CA ASN A 96 -5.00 2.16 5.05
C ASN A 96 -4.33 3.31 4.26
N ARG A 97 -3.23 3.04 3.55
CA ARG A 97 -2.51 4.05 2.76
C ARG A 97 -3.17 4.32 1.42
N SER A 98 -3.64 3.28 0.72
CA SER A 98 -4.27 3.43 -0.59
C SER A 98 -5.58 4.20 -0.47
N GLU A 99 -6.44 3.84 0.49
CA GLU A 99 -7.69 4.56 0.76
C GLU A 99 -7.46 6.03 1.12
N ARG A 100 -6.48 6.29 2.02
CA ARG A 100 -6.13 7.66 2.39
C ARG A 100 -5.62 8.48 1.21
N MET A 101 -4.88 7.87 0.29
CA MET A 101 -4.39 8.53 -0.91
C MET A 101 -5.52 8.85 -1.90
N LEU A 102 -6.42 7.89 -2.14
CA LEU A 102 -7.60 8.12 -2.98
C LEU A 102 -8.50 9.22 -2.40
N LEU A 103 -8.71 9.23 -1.09
CA LEU A 103 -9.46 10.30 -0.41
C LEU A 103 -8.77 11.66 -0.53
N GLN A 104 -7.44 11.72 -0.41
CA GLN A 104 -6.68 12.95 -0.60
C GLN A 104 -6.76 13.46 -2.04
N LEU A 105 -6.64 12.56 -3.02
CA LEU A 105 -6.81 12.89 -4.44
C LEU A 105 -8.21 13.44 -4.71
N HIS A 106 -9.25 12.77 -4.22
CA HIS A 106 -10.64 13.23 -4.35
C HIS A 106 -10.82 14.65 -3.80
N LYS A 107 -10.37 14.89 -2.56
CA LYS A 107 -10.46 16.22 -1.93
C LYS A 107 -9.69 17.29 -2.71
N ALA A 108 -8.52 16.96 -3.26
CA ALA A 108 -7.74 17.88 -4.07
C ALA A 108 -8.44 18.20 -5.40
N LEU A 109 -9.03 17.20 -6.05
CA LEU A 109 -9.80 17.38 -7.28
C LEU A 109 -11.07 18.20 -7.04
N GLU A 110 -11.79 17.96 -5.94
CA GLU A 110 -12.95 18.76 -5.55
C GLU A 110 -12.58 20.22 -5.25
N PHE A 111 -11.49 20.45 -4.52
CA PHE A 111 -11.00 21.80 -4.26
C PHE A 111 -10.62 22.54 -5.54
N ASN A 112 -9.93 21.86 -6.47
CA ASN A 112 -9.52 22.44 -7.74
C ASN A 112 -10.65 22.58 -8.76
N LYS A 113 -11.79 21.91 -8.56
CA LYS A 113 -12.96 22.01 -9.45
C LYS A 113 -13.48 23.45 -9.52
N GLU A 114 -13.55 24.13 -8.38
CA GLU A 114 -13.98 25.53 -8.28
C GLU A 114 -12.99 26.47 -9.01
N ILE A 115 -11.69 26.22 -8.88
CA ILE A 115 -10.64 26.98 -9.56
C ILE A 115 -10.75 26.78 -11.09
N LEU A 116 -10.87 25.53 -11.55
CA LEU A 116 -10.98 25.19 -12.97
C LEU A 116 -12.27 25.72 -13.61
N LEU A 117 -13.39 25.74 -12.89
CA LEU A 117 -14.64 26.35 -13.35
C LEU A 117 -14.47 27.86 -13.54
N THR A 118 -13.78 28.52 -12.63
CA THR A 118 -13.49 29.96 -12.71
C THR A 118 -12.58 30.26 -13.90
N SER A 119 -11.47 29.52 -14.06
CA SER A 119 -10.57 29.65 -15.22
C SER A 119 -11.27 29.34 -16.54
N ARG A 120 -12.13 28.32 -16.58
CA ARG A 120 -12.93 27.97 -17.77
C ARG A 120 -13.97 29.06 -18.11
N SER A 121 -14.50 29.75 -17.11
CA SER A 121 -15.41 30.88 -17.31
C SER A 121 -14.65 32.08 -17.90
N ILE A 122 -13.46 32.38 -17.38
CA ILE A 122 -12.57 33.43 -17.90
C ILE A 122 -12.18 33.16 -19.37
N LEU A 123 -11.79 31.92 -19.68
CA LEU A 123 -11.36 31.51 -21.03
C LEU A 123 -12.50 31.39 -22.05
N LYS A 124 -13.77 31.44 -21.62
CA LYS A 124 -14.95 31.46 -22.51
C LYS A 124 -15.42 32.87 -22.87
N THR A 125 -14.75 33.90 -22.37
CA THR A 125 -15.12 35.31 -22.58
C THR A 125 -14.44 35.96 -23.81
N GLU A 126 -13.76 35.15 -24.63
CA GLU A 126 -13.29 35.50 -25.99
C GLU A 126 -14.14 34.76 -27.03
#